data_AF-A0A956YL44-F1
#
_entry.id   AF-A0A956YL44-F1
#
_cell.length_a   1.000
_cell.length_b   1.000
_cell.length_c   1.000
_cell.angle_alpha   90.00
_cell.angle_beta   90.00
_cell.angle_gamma   90.00
#
_symmetry.space_group_name_H-M   'P 1'
#
loop_
_entity.id
_entity.type
_entity.pdbx_description
1 polymer ?
#
loop_
_entity_poly.entity_id
_entity_poly.type
_entity_poly.pdbx_seq_one_letter_code
_entity_poly.pdbx_strand_id
1 'polypeptide(L)'
;MNHLSPAKHFYYSAIGRLYAFAYTSQRRNFLGIPQSGWLRMGIFAVFAAALIGRWGWFAVGLTVLLWFYVSFVYRRARRADYNKFVADDTAVPPPPTAVPLKPNEKTAVHASGRYAVTDKADTVLLQKPAHYWRVPLGDHIVMVEYRPKRFLYQFISPRTLQKVQRGWILYGKEPIPTLAITFLEVWGQDENASLQYYVGGGPTDDLSRLKPRTIYFSFADTAVLQKVWATLILATDDTDFAD
;
A
#
# COMPACT_ATOMS: atom_id res chain seq x y z
N MET A 1 -5.42 14.03 15.22
CA MET A 1 -4.42 14.11 14.12
C MET A 1 -3.06 14.61 14.67
N ASN A 2 -2.45 13.99 15.69
CA ASN A 2 -1.32 14.63 16.41
C ASN A 2 -0.24 13.65 16.91
N HIS A 3 0.60 13.07 16.06
CA HIS A 3 1.81 12.33 16.55
C HIS A 3 3.09 12.52 15.69
N LEU A 4 3.04 13.29 14.60
CA LEU A 4 4.23 13.60 13.81
C LEU A 4 4.72 15.01 14.18
N SER A 5 6.01 15.15 14.49
CA SER A 5 6.59 16.50 14.63
C SER A 5 6.45 17.26 13.30
N PRO A 6 6.34 18.60 13.32
CA PRO A 6 6.18 19.40 12.10
C PRO A 6 7.27 19.13 11.06
N ALA A 7 8.52 18.93 11.51
CA ALA A 7 9.65 18.59 10.65
C ALA A 7 9.48 17.21 9.99
N LYS A 8 9.08 16.19 10.75
CA LYS A 8 8.80 14.85 10.20
C LYS A 8 7.63 14.88 9.22
N HIS A 9 6.59 15.63 9.54
CA HIS A 9 5.43 15.80 8.66
C HIS A 9 5.82 16.42 7.32
N PHE A 10 6.62 17.50 7.33
CA PHE A 10 7.12 18.13 6.10
C PHE A 10 7.97 17.18 5.27
N TYR A 11 8.91 16.47 5.91
CA TYR A 11 9.77 15.50 5.23
C TYR A 11 8.97 14.36 4.58
N TYR A 12 8.02 13.79 5.32
CA TYR A 12 7.14 12.71 4.82
C TYR A 12 6.19 13.18 3.72
N SER A 13 5.66 14.41 3.84
CA SER A 13 4.88 15.05 2.79
C SER A 13 5.69 15.24 1.50
N ALA A 14 6.94 15.72 1.61
CA ALA A 14 7.81 15.92 0.45
C ALA A 14 8.08 14.58 -0.28
N ILE A 15 8.38 13.52 0.46
CA ILE A 15 8.57 12.18 -0.12
C ILE A 15 7.27 11.67 -0.75
N GLY A 16 6.14 11.79 -0.06
CA GLY A 16 4.84 11.36 -0.56
C GLY A 16 4.46 12.04 -1.88
N ARG A 17 4.76 13.34 -2.02
CA ARG A 17 4.54 14.11 -3.25
C ARG A 17 5.44 13.63 -4.38
N LEU A 18 6.73 13.38 -4.09
CA LEU A 18 7.66 12.83 -5.08
C LEU A 18 7.20 11.46 -5.58
N TYR A 19 6.69 10.60 -4.70
CA TYR A 19 6.20 9.27 -5.07
C TYR A 19 4.91 9.35 -5.87
N ALA A 20 3.96 10.19 -5.48
CA ALA A 20 2.74 10.42 -6.24
C ALA A 20 3.03 11.02 -7.62
N PHE A 21 3.97 11.96 -7.72
CA PHE A 21 4.42 12.52 -8.99
C PHE A 21 5.06 11.44 -9.87
N ALA A 22 5.98 10.65 -9.31
CA ALA A 22 6.66 9.59 -10.05
C ALA A 22 5.66 8.53 -10.57
N TYR A 23 4.68 8.14 -9.75
CA TYR A 23 3.64 7.19 -10.12
C TYR A 23 2.71 7.75 -11.21
N THR A 24 2.17 8.96 -11.03
CA THR A 24 1.27 9.59 -12.01
C THR A 24 1.96 9.85 -13.34
N SER A 25 3.22 10.30 -13.31
CA SER A 25 4.04 10.54 -14.49
C SER A 25 4.37 9.27 -15.29
N GLN A 26 4.53 8.12 -14.63
CA GLN A 26 4.74 6.87 -15.37
C GLN A 26 3.47 6.29 -15.97
N ARG A 27 2.32 6.53 -15.34
CA ARG A 27 1.04 5.95 -15.78
C ARG A 27 0.35 6.76 -16.86
N ARG A 28 0.58 8.08 -16.89
CA ARG A 28 0.03 8.95 -17.93
C ARG A 28 0.90 8.86 -19.18
N ASN A 29 0.32 8.34 -20.25
CA ASN A 29 0.94 8.37 -21.56
C ASN A 29 0.50 9.64 -22.28
N PHE A 30 1.46 10.29 -22.93
CA PHE A 30 1.22 11.39 -23.86
C PHE A 30 1.88 11.01 -25.18
N LEU A 31 1.10 10.97 -26.26
CA LEU A 31 1.58 10.52 -27.59
C LEU A 31 2.27 9.13 -27.55
N GLY A 32 1.73 8.19 -26.78
CA GLY A 32 2.25 6.82 -26.66
C GLY A 32 3.51 6.66 -25.79
N ILE A 33 4.14 7.77 -25.36
CA ILE A 33 5.30 7.76 -24.47
C ILE A 33 4.84 8.15 -23.05
N PRO A 34 5.29 7.48 -21.98
CA PRO A 34 4.95 7.89 -20.62
C PRO A 34 5.49 9.30 -20.34
N GLN A 35 4.77 10.11 -19.55
CA GLN A 35 5.21 11.47 -19.20
C GLN A 35 6.60 11.49 -18.55
N SER A 36 7.00 10.42 -17.85
CA SER A 36 8.37 10.29 -17.34
C SER A 36 9.43 10.23 -18.44
N GLY A 37 9.09 9.68 -19.61
CA GLY A 37 9.92 9.70 -20.81
C GLY A 37 10.06 11.12 -21.36
N TRP A 38 8.94 11.84 -21.49
CA TRP A 38 8.94 13.24 -21.88
C TRP A 38 9.77 14.14 -20.96
N LEU A 39 9.69 13.93 -19.64
CA LEU A 39 10.49 14.70 -18.68
C LEU A 39 12.00 14.47 -18.93
N ARG A 40 12.43 13.23 -19.17
CA ARG A 40 13.83 12.91 -19.47
C ARG A 40 14.27 13.50 -20.81
N MET A 41 13.42 13.43 -21.84
CA MET A 41 13.69 14.05 -23.14
C MET A 41 13.78 15.57 -23.04
N GLY A 42 12.92 16.21 -22.24
CA GLY A 42 12.97 17.64 -21.97
C GLY A 42 14.28 18.07 -21.31
N ILE A 43 14.72 17.34 -20.27
CA ILE A 43 16.02 17.60 -19.61
C ILE A 43 17.17 17.42 -20.61
N PHE A 44 17.12 16.38 -21.44
CA PHE A 44 18.12 16.15 -22.49
C PHE A 44 18.12 17.27 -23.55
N ALA A 45 16.96 17.77 -23.95
CA ALA A 45 16.84 18.88 -24.88
C ALA A 45 17.43 20.17 -24.31
N VAL A 46 17.19 20.47 -23.01
CA VAL A 46 17.81 21.62 -22.32
C VAL A 46 19.32 21.44 -22.23
N PHE A 47 19.81 20.23 -21.96
CA PHE A 47 21.25 19.93 -21.98
C PHE A 47 21.86 20.18 -23.37
N ALA A 48 21.23 19.69 -24.44
CA ALA A 48 21.68 19.91 -25.82
C ALA A 48 21.65 21.41 -26.19
N ALA A 49 20.59 22.13 -25.80
CA ALA A 49 20.48 23.57 -26.01
C ALA A 49 21.57 24.35 -25.26
N ALA A 50 21.89 23.96 -24.03
CA ALA A 50 22.96 24.59 -23.25
C ALA A 50 24.34 24.38 -23.89
N LEU A 51 24.58 23.21 -24.50
CA LEU A 51 25.80 22.93 -25.25
C LEU A 51 25.88 23.77 -26.54
N ILE A 52 24.82 23.78 -27.34
CA ILE A 52 24.78 24.52 -28.62
C ILE A 52 24.84 26.03 -28.38
N GLY A 53 24.06 26.52 -27.43
CA GLY A 53 23.98 27.95 -27.09
C GLY A 53 25.16 28.46 -26.28
N ARG A 54 26.11 27.58 -25.88
CA ARG A 54 27.29 27.92 -25.07
C ARG A 54 26.94 28.67 -23.79
N TRP A 55 25.90 28.22 -23.07
CA TRP A 55 25.38 28.87 -21.85
C TRP A 55 26.32 28.79 -20.63
N GLY A 56 27.57 28.41 -20.86
CA GLY A 56 28.58 28.20 -19.83
C GLY A 56 28.49 26.82 -19.18
N TRP A 57 29.60 26.44 -18.56
CA TRP A 57 29.78 25.15 -17.88
C TRP A 57 28.81 24.96 -16.70
N PHE A 58 28.36 26.05 -16.06
CA PHE A 58 27.36 25.98 -14.99
C PHE A 58 26.01 25.43 -15.46
N ALA A 59 25.51 25.88 -16.62
CA ALA A 59 24.24 25.40 -17.17
C ALA A 59 24.31 23.91 -17.54
N VAL A 60 25.44 23.50 -18.11
CA VAL A 60 25.73 22.08 -18.43
C VAL A 60 25.81 21.26 -17.15
N GLY A 61 26.52 21.74 -16.12
CA GLY A 61 26.62 21.06 -14.83
C GLY A 61 25.26 20.89 -14.14
N LEU A 62 24.43 21.94 -14.14
CA LEU A 62 23.10 21.93 -13.51
C LEU A 62 22.15 20.94 -14.21
N THR A 63 22.16 20.89 -15.55
CA THR A 63 21.31 19.98 -16.32
C THR A 63 21.70 18.51 -16.12
N VAL A 64 23.00 18.21 -16.04
CA VAL A 64 23.51 16.87 -15.71
C VAL A 64 23.08 16.48 -14.29
N LEU A 65 23.26 17.37 -13.31
CA LEU A 65 22.82 17.14 -11.93
C LEU A 65 21.32 16.84 -11.86
N LEU A 66 20.50 17.63 -12.56
CA LEU A 66 19.05 17.45 -12.61
C LEU A 66 18.68 16.09 -13.23
N TRP A 67 19.36 15.68 -14.30
CA TRP A 67 19.15 14.40 -14.94
C TRP A 67 19.42 13.22 -14.00
N PHE A 68 20.55 13.27 -13.27
CA PHE A 68 20.87 12.27 -12.26
C PHE A 68 19.87 12.28 -11.10
N TYR A 69 19.50 13.46 -10.62
CA TYR A 69 18.53 13.61 -9.52
C TYR A 69 17.18 12.99 -9.87
N VAL A 70 16.63 13.34 -11.03
CA VAL A 70 15.35 12.80 -11.53
C VAL A 70 15.44 11.28 -11.67
N SER A 71 16.51 10.78 -12.30
CA SER A 71 16.73 9.34 -12.47
C SER A 71 16.82 8.60 -11.14
N PHE A 72 17.49 9.18 -10.15
CA PHE A 72 17.60 8.65 -8.79
C PHE A 72 16.23 8.59 -8.10
N VAL A 73 15.43 9.67 -8.17
CA VAL A 73 14.09 9.72 -7.58
C VAL A 73 13.18 8.64 -8.18
N TYR A 74 13.12 8.52 -9.51
CA TYR A 74 12.31 7.49 -10.16
C TYR A 74 12.79 6.07 -9.82
N ARG A 75 14.10 5.84 -9.79
CA ARG A 75 14.67 4.54 -9.41
C ARG A 75 14.31 4.18 -7.97
N ARG A 76 14.40 5.15 -7.05
CA ARG A 76 14.04 4.97 -5.65
C ARG A 76 12.54 4.72 -5.48
N ALA A 77 11.70 5.51 -6.15
CA ALA A 77 10.24 5.35 -6.10
C ALA A 77 9.82 3.97 -6.65
N ARG A 78 10.39 3.53 -7.77
CA ARG A 78 10.13 2.20 -8.35
C ARG A 78 10.56 1.06 -7.43
N ARG A 79 11.73 1.18 -6.77
CA ARG A 79 12.19 0.18 -5.78
C ARG A 79 11.28 0.10 -4.55
N ALA A 80 10.60 1.19 -4.23
CA ALA A 80 9.66 1.26 -3.12
C ALA A 80 8.20 1.04 -3.57
N ASP A 81 7.96 0.51 -4.78
CA ASP A 81 6.61 0.30 -5.34
C ASP A 81 5.70 1.55 -5.26
N TYR A 82 6.31 2.75 -5.28
CA TYR A 82 5.64 4.05 -5.11
C TYR A 82 4.92 4.26 -3.78
N ASN A 83 5.03 3.33 -2.84
CA ASN A 83 4.43 3.38 -1.51
C ASN A 83 5.44 2.99 -0.45
N LYS A 84 5.79 3.93 0.43
CA LYS A 84 6.60 3.59 1.61
C LYS A 84 5.73 3.63 2.85
N PHE A 85 5.66 2.49 3.54
CA PHE A 85 5.13 2.44 4.90
C PHE A 85 6.21 2.84 5.90
N VAL A 86 5.82 3.63 6.89
CA VAL A 86 6.63 3.99 8.04
C VAL A 86 5.84 3.60 9.28
N ALA A 87 6.38 2.67 10.07
CA ALA A 87 5.76 2.26 11.32
C ALA A 87 5.73 3.43 12.32
N ASP A 88 4.66 3.51 13.09
CA ASP A 88 4.57 4.41 14.24
C ASP A 88 5.00 3.63 15.49
N ASP A 89 6.26 3.78 15.89
CA ASP A 89 6.81 3.11 17.07
C ASP A 89 6.17 3.60 18.38
N THR A 90 5.42 4.71 18.33
CA THR A 90 4.68 5.26 19.49
C THR A 90 3.22 4.84 19.51
N ALA A 91 2.75 4.12 18.49
CA ALA A 91 1.36 3.69 18.42
C ALA A 91 1.09 2.56 19.41
N VAL A 92 0.34 2.88 20.46
CA VAL A 92 -0.20 1.89 21.39
C VAL A 92 -1.42 1.22 20.76
N PRO A 93 -1.54 -0.13 20.80
CA PRO A 93 -2.75 -0.82 20.37
C PRO A 93 -3.99 -0.29 21.11
N PRO A 94 -5.18 -0.32 20.47
CA PRO A 94 -6.41 0.14 21.09
C PRO A 94 -6.66 -0.65 22.38
N PRO A 95 -7.17 0.01 23.44
CA PRO A 95 -7.49 -0.68 24.68
C PRO A 95 -8.57 -1.75 24.44
N PRO A 96 -8.63 -2.82 25.26
CA PRO A 96 -9.61 -3.90 25.10
C PRO A 96 -11.07 -3.44 25.27
N THR A 97 -11.30 -2.21 25.76
CA THR A 97 -12.60 -1.55 25.83
C THR A 97 -13.06 -0.92 24.52
N ALA A 98 -12.22 -0.89 23.48
CA ALA A 98 -12.59 -0.37 22.17
C ALA A 98 -13.67 -1.26 21.54
N VAL A 99 -14.80 -0.65 21.14
CA VAL A 99 -15.92 -1.38 20.53
C VAL A 99 -15.49 -1.92 19.15
N PRO A 100 -15.39 -3.24 18.97
CA PRO A 100 -15.06 -3.83 17.67
C PRO A 100 -16.23 -3.67 16.69
N LEU A 101 -15.95 -3.88 15.41
CA LEU A 101 -16.99 -3.94 14.38
C LEU A 101 -17.91 -5.12 14.62
N LYS A 102 -19.21 -4.92 14.41
CA LYS A 102 -20.16 -6.03 14.47
C LYS A 102 -19.91 -7.00 13.32
N PRO A 103 -20.19 -8.31 13.50
CA PRO A 103 -20.14 -9.25 12.39
C PRO A 103 -21.01 -8.78 11.21
N ASN A 104 -20.51 -8.93 9.99
CA ASN A 104 -21.08 -8.47 8.72
C ASN A 104 -21.27 -6.96 8.55
N GLU A 105 -20.75 -6.14 9.47
CA GLU A 105 -20.75 -4.68 9.32
C GLU A 105 -19.68 -4.24 8.32
N LYS A 106 -20.12 -3.83 7.12
CA LYS A 106 -19.23 -3.36 6.06
C LYS A 106 -18.75 -1.95 6.33
N THR A 107 -17.43 -1.78 6.27
CA THR A 107 -16.76 -0.51 6.49
C THR A 107 -15.96 -0.14 5.24
N ALA A 108 -16.10 1.11 4.79
CA ALA A 108 -15.31 1.64 3.68
C ALA A 108 -13.87 1.90 4.13
N VAL A 109 -12.91 1.33 3.40
CA VAL A 109 -11.47 1.48 3.64
C VAL A 109 -10.76 1.74 2.31
N HIS A 110 -9.53 2.24 2.36
CA HIS A 110 -8.68 2.35 1.17
C HIS A 110 -7.56 1.33 1.27
N ALA A 111 -7.54 0.40 0.32
CA ALA A 111 -6.57 -0.68 0.26
C ALA A 111 -5.34 -0.29 -0.58
N SER A 112 -4.16 -0.57 -0.06
CA SER A 112 -2.89 -0.48 -0.79
C SER A 112 -2.04 -1.72 -0.54
N GLY A 113 -1.07 -1.97 -1.42
CA GLY A 113 -0.17 -3.12 -1.32
C GLY A 113 -0.26 -4.03 -2.54
N ARG A 114 0.41 -5.17 -2.46
CA ARG A 114 0.36 -6.18 -3.53
C ARG A 114 -0.87 -7.06 -3.29
N TYR A 115 -1.75 -7.09 -4.28
CA TYR A 115 -2.86 -8.04 -4.35
C TYR A 115 -2.57 -8.99 -5.50
N ALA A 116 -2.75 -10.28 -5.29
CA ALA A 116 -2.58 -11.26 -6.35
C ALA A 116 -3.84 -11.30 -7.22
N VAL A 117 -3.62 -11.44 -8.53
CA VAL A 117 -4.68 -11.53 -9.55
C VAL A 117 -4.40 -12.81 -10.32
N THR A 118 -5.45 -13.58 -10.59
CA THR A 118 -5.55 -14.84 -11.34
C THR A 118 -4.52 -14.99 -12.47
N ASP A 119 -4.27 -13.94 -13.25
CA ASP A 119 -3.37 -14.00 -14.43
C ASP A 119 -2.13 -13.11 -14.32
N LYS A 120 -1.96 -12.35 -13.23
CA LYS A 120 -0.84 -11.42 -13.06
C LYS A 120 -0.36 -11.42 -11.61
N ALA A 121 0.77 -12.08 -11.40
CA ALA A 121 1.58 -11.95 -10.21
C ALA A 121 1.76 -10.46 -9.84
N ASP A 122 1.37 -10.11 -8.62
CA ASP A 122 1.60 -8.82 -7.97
C ASP A 122 1.07 -7.56 -8.69
N THR A 123 -0.25 -7.33 -8.64
CA THR A 123 -0.76 -5.98 -8.91
C THR A 123 -0.56 -5.10 -7.67
N VAL A 124 0.35 -4.14 -7.75
CA VAL A 124 0.52 -3.10 -6.72
C VAL A 124 -0.67 -2.14 -6.81
N LEU A 125 -1.54 -2.19 -5.81
CA LEU A 125 -2.61 -1.23 -5.63
C LEU A 125 -2.15 -0.07 -4.78
N LEU A 126 -2.47 1.14 -5.25
CA LEU A 126 -2.24 2.39 -4.53
C LEU A 126 -3.61 3.01 -4.24
N GLN A 127 -3.98 3.01 -2.96
CA GLN A 127 -5.15 3.67 -2.38
C GLN A 127 -6.42 3.48 -3.20
N LYS A 128 -6.78 2.21 -3.41
CA LYS A 128 -8.02 1.84 -4.08
C LYS A 128 -9.17 1.74 -3.08
N PRO A 129 -10.39 2.16 -3.47
CA PRO A 129 -11.54 2.01 -2.59
C PRO A 129 -11.79 0.52 -2.35
N ALA A 130 -12.05 0.20 -1.09
CA ALA A 130 -12.26 -1.16 -0.63
C ALA A 130 -13.29 -1.20 0.47
N HIS A 131 -13.83 -2.39 0.72
CA HIS A 131 -14.75 -2.65 1.82
C HIS A 131 -14.17 -3.77 2.68
N TYR A 132 -14.16 -3.53 3.98
CA TYR A 132 -13.73 -4.48 4.99
C TYR A 132 -14.93 -4.90 5.84
N TRP A 133 -15.04 -6.19 6.16
CA TRP A 133 -15.96 -6.71 7.16
C TRP A 133 -15.43 -7.98 7.81
N ARG A 134 -15.89 -8.26 9.03
CA ARG A 134 -15.66 -9.52 9.74
C ARG A 134 -16.83 -10.47 9.51
N VAL A 135 -16.56 -11.72 9.14
CA VAL A 135 -17.56 -12.78 9.00
C VAL A 135 -17.83 -13.39 10.39
N PRO A 136 -19.05 -13.88 10.68
CA PRO A 136 -19.36 -14.53 11.96
C PRO A 136 -18.44 -15.69 12.33
N LEU A 137 -17.85 -16.37 11.35
CA LEU A 137 -16.89 -17.46 11.52
C LEU A 137 -15.47 -17.01 11.92
N GLY A 138 -15.28 -15.70 12.16
CA GLY A 138 -14.00 -15.14 12.62
C GLY A 138 -13.13 -14.57 11.50
N ASP A 139 -13.30 -15.04 10.26
CA ASP A 139 -12.52 -14.55 9.11
C ASP A 139 -12.80 -13.09 8.76
N HIS A 140 -11.78 -12.41 8.26
CA HIS A 140 -11.87 -11.05 7.78
C HIS A 140 -11.83 -11.02 6.26
N ILE A 141 -12.74 -10.26 5.64
CA ILE A 141 -12.81 -10.13 4.18
C ILE A 141 -12.53 -8.69 3.78
N VAL A 142 -11.74 -8.56 2.72
CA VAL A 142 -11.45 -7.31 2.05
C VAL A 142 -11.88 -7.42 0.59
N MET A 143 -12.74 -6.52 0.15
CA MET A 143 -13.13 -6.39 -1.25
C MET A 143 -12.54 -5.08 -1.81
N VAL A 144 -11.58 -5.18 -2.71
CA VAL A 144 -10.87 -4.03 -3.30
C VAL A 144 -11.27 -3.79 -4.74
N GLU A 145 -11.65 -2.57 -5.10
CA GLU A 145 -11.95 -2.20 -6.49
C GLU A 145 -10.67 -1.79 -7.24
N TYR A 146 -10.13 -2.66 -8.09
CA TYR A 146 -8.88 -2.38 -8.83
C TYR A 146 -9.11 -1.64 -10.15
N ARG A 147 -10.28 -1.85 -10.77
CA ARG A 147 -10.79 -1.14 -11.96
C ARG A 147 -12.29 -0.87 -11.75
N PRO A 148 -12.87 0.12 -12.45
CA PRO A 148 -14.30 0.38 -12.34
C PRO A 148 -15.13 -0.90 -12.48
N LYS A 149 -15.93 -1.22 -11.46
CA LYS A 149 -16.78 -2.43 -11.39
C LYS A 149 -16.03 -3.77 -11.41
N ARG A 150 -14.73 -3.79 -11.11
CA ARG A 150 -13.96 -5.04 -10.97
C ARG A 150 -13.32 -5.11 -9.58
N PHE A 151 -13.67 -6.17 -8.85
CA PHE A 151 -13.32 -6.34 -7.45
C PHE A 151 -12.33 -7.50 -7.28
N LEU A 152 -11.41 -7.35 -6.33
CA LEU A 152 -10.53 -8.39 -5.82
C LEU A 152 -10.96 -8.70 -4.39
N TYR A 153 -11.06 -9.98 -4.05
CA TYR A 153 -11.36 -10.41 -2.70
C TYR A 153 -10.09 -10.95 -2.06
N GLN A 154 -9.82 -10.53 -0.83
CA GLN A 154 -8.77 -11.09 0.01
C GLN A 154 -9.41 -11.53 1.33
N PHE A 155 -9.20 -12.78 1.68
CA PHE A 155 -9.62 -13.34 2.95
C PHE A 155 -8.39 -13.39 3.86
N ILE A 156 -8.59 -13.05 5.13
CA ILE A 156 -7.56 -13.02 6.16
C ILE A 156 -8.13 -13.81 7.33
N SER A 157 -7.55 -14.97 7.57
CA SER A 157 -7.92 -15.77 8.73
C SER A 157 -7.20 -15.24 9.97
N PRO A 158 -7.85 -15.24 11.14
CA PRO A 158 -7.18 -14.86 12.39
C PRO A 158 -5.94 -15.70 12.67
N ARG A 159 -5.98 -17.00 12.33
CA ARG A 159 -4.87 -17.95 12.53
C ARG A 159 -3.63 -17.63 11.70
N THR A 160 -3.80 -16.98 10.55
CA THR A 160 -2.69 -16.62 9.66
C THR A 160 -2.22 -15.19 9.90
N LEU A 161 -2.90 -14.42 10.75
CA LEU A 161 -2.55 -13.05 11.06
C LEU A 161 -1.31 -13.02 11.97
N GLN A 162 -0.20 -12.50 11.45
CA GLN A 162 1.05 -12.45 12.21
C GLN A 162 1.26 -11.12 12.93
N LYS A 163 0.86 -10.02 12.28
CA LYS A 163 1.18 -8.69 12.79
C LYS A 163 0.22 -7.64 12.26
N VAL A 164 -0.27 -6.78 13.15
CA VAL A 164 -0.98 -5.55 12.79
C VAL A 164 -0.21 -4.37 13.35
N GLN A 165 0.32 -3.52 12.47
CA GLN A 165 1.09 -2.35 12.86
C GLN A 165 0.44 -1.07 12.36
N ARG A 166 0.32 -0.08 13.23
CA ARG A 166 -0.07 1.26 12.82
C ARG A 166 1.13 2.04 12.30
N GLY A 167 0.88 2.90 11.34
CA GLY A 167 1.89 3.78 10.77
C GLY A 167 1.32 4.72 9.71
N TRP A 168 2.17 5.15 8.79
CA TRP A 168 1.80 6.03 7.70
C TRP A 168 2.28 5.49 6.36
N ILE A 169 1.41 5.58 5.35
CA ILE A 169 1.84 5.47 3.95
C ILE A 169 2.25 6.84 3.45
N LEU A 170 3.44 6.90 2.86
CA LEU A 170 3.96 8.07 2.18
C LEU A 170 3.51 8.05 0.71
N TYR A 171 2.35 8.60 0.45
CA TYR A 171 1.81 8.76 -0.90
C TYR A 171 0.85 9.95 -0.97
N GLY A 172 1.13 10.92 -1.83
CA GLY A 172 0.29 12.11 -2.01
C GLY A 172 0.78 13.33 -1.24
N LYS A 173 -0.14 14.25 -0.93
CA LYS A 173 0.19 15.54 -0.30
C LYS A 173 0.56 15.40 1.17
N GLU A 174 -0.05 14.46 1.86
CA GLU A 174 0.07 14.26 3.31
C GLU A 174 0.33 12.78 3.62
N PRO A 175 1.03 12.46 4.72
CA PRO A 175 1.19 11.09 5.19
C PRO A 175 -0.17 10.53 5.61
N ILE A 176 -0.56 9.38 5.07
CA ILE A 176 -1.91 8.84 5.28
C ILE A 176 -1.88 7.79 6.40
N PRO A 177 -2.69 7.96 7.47
CA PRO A 177 -2.73 7.01 8.58
C PRO A 177 -3.19 5.65 8.08
N THR A 178 -2.40 4.62 8.38
CA THR A 178 -2.53 3.30 7.78
C THR A 178 -2.28 2.20 8.81
N LEU A 179 -3.03 1.10 8.69
CA LEU A 179 -2.71 -0.18 9.33
C LEU A 179 -2.02 -1.09 8.33
N ALA A 180 -0.80 -1.50 8.63
CA ALA A 180 -0.09 -2.58 7.95
C ALA A 180 -0.50 -3.91 8.57
N ILE A 181 -1.05 -4.80 7.76
CA ILE A 181 -1.59 -6.09 8.17
C ILE A 181 -0.74 -7.13 7.48
N THR A 182 0.05 -7.86 8.26
CA THR A 182 0.90 -8.95 7.80
C THR A 182 0.27 -10.27 8.18
N PHE A 183 0.02 -11.10 7.17
CA PHE A 183 -0.54 -12.43 7.31
C PHE A 183 0.21 -13.45 6.45
N LEU A 184 0.11 -14.72 6.79
CA LEU A 184 0.64 -15.81 5.99
C LEU A 184 -0.27 -16.07 4.78
N GLU A 185 0.31 -15.99 3.58
CA GLU A 185 -0.41 -16.26 2.33
C GLU A 185 -0.64 -17.77 2.18
N VAL A 186 -1.89 -18.21 2.36
CA VAL A 186 -2.32 -19.58 2.10
C VAL A 186 -2.68 -19.69 0.62
N TRP A 187 -1.97 -20.56 -0.11
CA TRP A 187 -2.21 -20.85 -1.51
C TRP A 187 -3.22 -21.98 -1.63
N GLY A 188 -4.49 -21.65 -1.89
CA GLY A 188 -5.52 -22.62 -2.26
C GLY A 188 -5.80 -22.55 -3.76
N GLN A 189 -5.23 -23.47 -4.53
CA GLN A 189 -5.63 -23.70 -5.92
C GLN A 189 -6.73 -24.77 -5.88
N ASP A 190 -7.98 -24.36 -5.83
CA ASP A 190 -9.08 -25.32 -6.04
C ASP A 190 -9.26 -25.47 -7.55
N GLU A 191 -8.74 -26.56 -8.12
CA GLU A 191 -8.69 -26.82 -9.57
C GLU A 191 -10.09 -26.84 -10.23
N ASN A 192 -11.16 -26.87 -9.43
CA ASN A 192 -12.55 -26.98 -9.90
C ASN A 192 -13.42 -25.72 -9.69
N ALA A 193 -12.89 -24.64 -9.11
CA ALA A 193 -13.68 -23.43 -8.88
C ALA A 193 -13.51 -22.41 -10.03
N SER A 194 -14.57 -22.22 -10.82
CA SER A 194 -14.69 -21.12 -11.81
C SER A 194 -14.62 -19.71 -11.20
N LEU A 195 -14.55 -19.64 -9.87
CA LEU A 195 -14.27 -18.46 -9.08
C LEU A 195 -13.08 -18.75 -8.15
N GLN A 196 -11.90 -18.28 -8.51
CA GLN A 196 -10.73 -18.39 -7.65
C GLN A 196 -10.85 -17.38 -6.49
N TYR A 197 -11.23 -17.87 -5.32
CA TYR A 197 -11.19 -17.11 -4.05
C TYR A 197 -10.01 -17.59 -3.21
N TYR A 198 -9.41 -16.69 -2.43
CA TYR A 198 -8.40 -17.04 -1.43
C TYR A 198 -9.10 -17.72 -0.25
N VAL A 199 -8.93 -19.02 -0.06
CA VAL A 199 -9.39 -19.69 1.15
C VAL A 199 -8.25 -19.65 2.16
N GLY A 200 -8.50 -19.03 3.32
CA GLY A 200 -7.58 -19.07 4.45
C GLY A 200 -7.51 -20.49 5.01
N GLY A 201 -6.29 -20.97 5.18
CA GLY A 201 -5.82 -22.02 6.10
C GLY A 201 -6.84 -23.09 6.46
N GLY A 202 -6.83 -24.20 5.72
CA GLY A 202 -7.49 -25.42 6.17
C GLY A 202 -6.86 -25.94 7.48
N PRO A 203 -7.56 -26.79 8.25
CA PRO A 203 -7.05 -27.40 9.50
C PRO A 203 -5.75 -28.20 9.32
N THR A 204 -5.38 -28.53 8.08
CA THR A 204 -4.26 -29.38 7.70
C THR A 204 -3.12 -28.64 7.01
N ASP A 205 -3.18 -27.31 6.87
CA ASP A 205 -2.18 -26.56 6.13
C ASP A 205 -0.88 -26.38 6.94
N ASP A 206 0.24 -26.80 6.36
CA ASP A 206 1.59 -26.60 6.90
C ASP A 206 1.97 -25.10 6.84
N LEU A 207 1.70 -24.40 7.94
CA LEU A 207 1.95 -22.96 8.10
C LEU A 207 3.42 -22.57 7.86
N SER A 208 4.36 -23.51 8.00
CA SER A 208 5.81 -23.25 7.83
C SER A 208 6.23 -22.95 6.38
N ARG A 209 5.41 -23.35 5.41
CA ARG A 209 5.67 -23.13 3.97
C ARG A 209 5.08 -21.83 3.44
N LEU A 210 4.24 -21.16 4.23
CA LEU A 210 3.51 -19.98 3.80
C LEU A 210 4.40 -18.74 3.85
N LYS A 211 4.28 -17.88 2.83
CA LYS A 211 5.06 -16.63 2.75
C LYS A 211 4.30 -15.49 3.45
N PRO A 212 4.97 -14.67 4.26
CA PRO A 212 4.33 -13.50 4.85
C PRO A 212 4.02 -12.46 3.78
N ARG A 213 2.80 -11.91 3.82
CA ARG A 213 2.33 -10.86 2.93
C ARG A 213 1.79 -9.71 3.76
N THR A 214 2.14 -8.48 3.35
CA THR A 214 1.64 -7.26 3.99
C THR A 214 0.71 -6.51 3.05
N ILE A 215 -0.50 -6.24 3.53
CA ILE A 215 -1.44 -5.30 2.91
C ILE A 215 -1.63 -4.09 3.82
N TYR A 216 -2.15 -3.01 3.25
CA TYR A 216 -2.28 -1.74 3.94
C TYR A 216 -3.70 -1.21 3.86
N PHE A 217 -4.30 -0.91 5.01
CA PHE A 217 -5.57 -0.20 5.09
C PHE A 217 -5.36 1.24 5.51
N SER A 218 -5.79 2.15 4.66
CA SER A 218 -5.85 3.57 4.94
C SER A 218 -7.30 3.99 5.18
N PHE A 219 -7.49 4.95 6.08
CA PHE A 219 -8.81 5.33 6.57
C PHE A 219 -8.98 6.84 6.45
N ALA A 220 -10.18 7.27 6.08
CA ALA A 220 -10.56 8.68 6.12
C ALA A 220 -10.83 9.13 7.56
N ASP A 221 -11.42 8.23 8.37
CA ASP A 221 -11.76 8.49 9.77
C ASP A 221 -10.90 7.66 10.73
N THR A 222 -10.30 8.34 11.70
CA THR A 222 -9.52 7.72 12.77
C THR A 222 -10.36 6.84 13.69
N ALA A 223 -11.65 7.13 13.90
CA ALA A 223 -12.51 6.27 14.71
C ALA A 223 -12.73 4.91 14.04
N VAL A 224 -12.93 4.91 12.72
CA VAL A 224 -13.03 3.70 11.90
C VAL A 224 -11.73 2.89 11.93
N LEU A 225 -10.58 3.56 11.84
CA LEU A 225 -9.27 2.91 12.00
C LEU A 225 -9.19 2.16 13.33
N GLN A 226 -9.55 2.80 14.44
CA GLN A 226 -9.49 2.17 15.77
C GLN A 226 -10.43 0.97 15.88
N LYS A 227 -11.64 1.06 15.33
CA LYS A 227 -12.60 -0.06 15.30
C LYS A 227 -12.04 -1.25 14.52
N VAL A 228 -11.50 -1.01 13.33
CA VAL A 228 -10.91 -2.08 12.50
C VAL A 228 -9.68 -2.67 13.19
N TRP A 229 -8.84 -1.84 13.80
CA TRP A 229 -7.66 -2.29 14.53
C TRP A 229 -8.04 -3.19 15.73
N ALA A 230 -9.00 -2.76 16.55
CA ALA A 230 -9.52 -3.56 17.67
C ALA A 230 -10.13 -4.88 17.19
N THR A 231 -10.84 -4.87 16.05
CA THR A 231 -11.45 -6.08 15.47
C THR A 231 -10.40 -7.10 15.02
N LEU A 232 -9.27 -6.63 14.48
CA LEU A 232 -8.18 -7.49 14.03
C LEU A 232 -7.37 -8.08 15.20
N ILE A 233 -7.20 -7.32 16.30
CA ILE A 233 -6.49 -7.81 17.50
C ILE A 233 -7.36 -8.80 18.28
N LEU A 234 -8.66 -8.53 18.44
CA LEU A 234 -9.54 -9.44 19.17
C LEU A 234 -9.58 -10.83 18.51
N ALA A 235 -9.43 -10.89 17.19
CA ALA A 235 -9.38 -12.14 16.46
C ALA A 235 -8.10 -12.95 16.73
N THR A 236 -6.97 -12.30 17.05
CA THR A 236 -5.73 -13.00 17.43
C THR A 236 -5.73 -13.49 18.87
N ASP A 237 -6.43 -12.80 19.77
CA ASP A 237 -6.51 -13.23 21.18
C ASP A 237 -7.47 -14.43 21.36
N ASP A 238 -8.54 -14.53 20.56
CA ASP A 238 -9.47 -15.67 20.57
C ASP A 238 -8.81 -17.00 20.15
N THR A 239 -7.65 -16.97 19.46
CA THR A 239 -6.95 -18.18 19.01
C THR A 239 -6.05 -18.82 20.07
N ASP A 240 -5.70 -18.13 21.16
CA ASP A 240 -4.86 -18.66 22.24
C ASP A 240 -5.63 -19.55 23.23
N PHE A 241 -6.96 -19.68 23.08
CA PHE A 241 -7.83 -20.48 23.97
C PHE A 241 -8.28 -21.82 23.36
N ALA A 242 -7.74 -22.22 22.20
CA ALA A 242 -8.18 -23.42 21.46
C ALA A 242 -7.14 -24.57 21.43
N ASP A 243 -6.22 -24.60 22.39
CA ASP A 243 -5.32 -25.73 22.66
C ASP A 243 -5.81 -26.59 23.83
#